data_AF-A0A1G1LUF3-F1
#
_entry.id   AF-A0A1G1LUF3-F1
#
_cell.length_a   1.000
_cell.length_b   1.000
_cell.length_c   1.000
_cell.angle_alpha   90.00
_cell.angle_beta   90.00
_cell.angle_gamma   90.00
#
_symmetry.space_group_name_H-M   'P 1'
#
loop_
_entity.id
_entity.type
_entity.pdbx_description
1 polymer ?
#
loop_
_entity_poly.entity_id
_entity_poly.type
_entity_poly.pdbx_seq_one_letter_code
_entity_poly.pdbx_strand_id
1 'polypeptide(L)'
;MARITRKNKSTKASPAVGLFFRSFFLIILSIAALSCLLFLSLNVLKQSKAFVVKDIIMDPSVAFLKTHEINKLKGKNIFDINLKAVQHKLQLQYPEISQLKVCRRFPDKIFILAKIRNPIAQINVRNRIVTLDEDGFVLADYVPAGKVPPLIKGAKIDPDAVNPGFPLRGKDIAAAINIIKAFAQNRSLTQLPIVRVEVDNLSQINVYLSNTFKVIIDQERFNQEINVLEFLLTQGKIKIEQLSYIDLRFKEPIVKMKENNNAR
;
A
#
# COMPACT_ATOMS: atom_id res chain seq x y z
N MET A 1 69.99 -69.78 -12.60
CA MET A 1 68.98 -68.69 -12.69
C MET A 1 68.21 -68.66 -11.37
N ALA A 2 68.38 -67.59 -10.58
CA ALA A 2 67.88 -67.50 -9.20
C ALA A 2 66.41 -67.05 -9.15
N ARG A 3 65.60 -67.77 -8.34
CA ARG A 3 64.16 -67.57 -8.15
C ARG A 3 63.95 -66.52 -7.05
N ILE A 4 63.54 -65.30 -7.41
CA ILE A 4 63.26 -64.23 -6.45
C ILE A 4 61.84 -64.42 -5.90
N THR A 5 61.73 -64.86 -4.64
CA THR A 5 60.48 -64.90 -3.88
C THR A 5 60.09 -63.49 -3.40
N ARG A 6 58.97 -62.96 -3.90
CA ARG A 6 58.42 -61.66 -3.51
C ARG A 6 57.60 -61.81 -2.22
N LYS A 7 58.12 -61.33 -1.09
CA LYS A 7 57.44 -61.35 0.22
C LYS A 7 56.37 -60.24 0.24
N ASN A 8 55.09 -60.61 0.26
CA ASN A 8 53.97 -59.68 0.30
C ASN A 8 53.84 -59.07 1.72
N LYS A 9 54.17 -57.79 1.89
CA LYS A 9 53.98 -57.06 3.16
C LYS A 9 52.51 -56.64 3.25
N SER A 10 51.71 -57.40 3.99
CA SER A 10 50.37 -56.99 4.41
C SER A 10 50.47 -55.72 5.26
N THR A 11 50.04 -54.59 4.72
CA THR A 11 49.89 -53.31 5.43
C THR A 11 48.70 -53.43 6.39
N LYS A 12 48.96 -53.81 7.66
CA LYS A 12 47.94 -53.71 8.71
C LYS A 12 47.61 -52.23 8.91
N ALA A 13 46.36 -51.86 8.66
CA ALA A 13 45.86 -50.50 8.90
C ALA A 13 46.16 -50.07 10.34
N SER A 14 46.65 -48.85 10.54
CA SER A 14 46.98 -48.35 11.87
C SER A 14 45.72 -48.19 12.73
N PRO A 15 45.76 -48.50 14.03
CA PRO A 15 44.58 -48.48 14.92
C PRO A 15 43.93 -47.08 15.00
N ALA A 16 44.69 -46.02 14.75
CA ALA A 16 44.20 -44.64 14.69
C ALA A 16 43.15 -44.44 13.58
N VAL A 17 43.35 -45.04 12.40
CA VAL A 17 42.42 -44.93 11.27
C VAL A 17 41.05 -45.52 11.61
N GLY A 18 41.03 -46.68 12.30
CA GLY A 18 39.79 -47.30 12.78
C GLY A 18 39.05 -46.48 13.85
N LEU A 19 39.79 -45.78 14.72
CA LEU A 19 39.21 -44.86 15.72
C LEU A 19 38.57 -43.62 15.04
N PHE A 20 39.22 -43.06 14.02
CA PHE A 20 38.65 -41.95 13.24
C PHE A 20 37.35 -42.36 12.52
N PHE A 21 37.31 -43.52 11.87
CA PHE A 21 36.10 -44.01 11.22
C PHE A 21 34.96 -44.30 12.20
N ARG A 22 35.26 -44.81 13.40
CA ARG A 22 34.26 -45.02 14.47
C ARG A 22 33.68 -43.72 14.97
N SER A 23 34.53 -42.73 15.27
CA SER A 23 34.07 -41.40 15.70
C SER A 23 33.25 -40.71 14.62
N PHE A 24 33.66 -40.80 13.36
CA PHE A 24 32.90 -40.26 12.23
C PHE A 24 31.54 -40.94 12.06
N PHE A 25 31.47 -42.26 12.20
CA PHE A 25 30.22 -43.01 12.16
C PHE A 25 29.28 -42.63 13.31
N LEU A 26 29.79 -42.47 14.53
CA LEU A 26 29.01 -42.01 15.68
C LEU A 26 28.45 -40.59 15.50
N ILE A 27 29.21 -39.70 14.86
CA ILE A 27 28.74 -38.35 14.51
C ILE A 27 27.62 -38.41 13.48
N ILE A 28 27.75 -39.23 12.44
CA ILE A 28 26.68 -39.40 11.45
C ILE A 28 25.43 -39.98 12.11
N LEU A 29 25.59 -40.99 12.97
CA LEU A 29 24.49 -41.62 13.69
C LEU A 29 23.78 -40.63 14.62
N SER A 30 24.52 -39.77 15.31
CA SER A 30 23.93 -38.75 16.18
C SER A 30 23.18 -37.67 15.39
N ILE A 31 23.70 -37.22 14.25
CA ILE A 31 23.02 -36.29 13.34
C ILE A 31 21.74 -36.93 12.78
N ALA A 32 21.79 -38.19 12.37
CA ALA A 32 20.63 -38.92 11.87
C ALA A 32 19.56 -39.11 12.95
N ALA A 33 19.97 -39.48 14.17
CA ALA A 33 19.05 -39.61 15.31
C ALA A 33 18.40 -38.26 15.66
N LEU A 34 19.17 -37.17 15.67
CA LEU A 34 18.67 -35.83 15.92
C LEU A 34 17.69 -35.39 14.82
N SER A 35 18.00 -35.65 13.55
CA SER A 35 17.12 -35.39 12.42
C SER A 35 15.80 -36.17 12.51
N CYS A 36 15.87 -37.44 12.91
CA CYS A 36 14.69 -38.29 13.12
C CYS A 36 13.79 -37.76 14.25
N LEU A 37 14.39 -37.39 15.40
CA LEU A 37 13.67 -36.79 16.53
C LEU A 37 13.00 -35.46 16.15
N LEU A 38 13.71 -34.61 15.40
CA LEU A 38 13.14 -33.38 14.84
C LEU A 38 11.97 -33.69 13.90
N PHE A 39 12.10 -34.66 13.01
CA PHE A 39 11.02 -35.05 12.10
C PHE A 39 9.77 -35.56 12.85
N LEU A 40 9.95 -36.43 13.84
CA LEU A 40 8.87 -36.96 14.68
C LEU A 40 8.16 -35.85 15.46
N SER A 41 8.92 -34.98 16.13
CA SER A 41 8.36 -33.85 16.90
C SER A 41 7.54 -32.89 16.02
N LEU A 42 8.04 -32.55 14.83
CA LEU A 42 7.30 -31.72 13.88
C LEU A 42 6.00 -32.38 13.41
N ASN A 43 6.01 -33.69 13.17
CA ASN A 43 4.80 -34.43 12.80
C ASN A 43 3.75 -34.44 13.92
N VAL A 44 4.18 -34.60 15.18
CA VAL A 44 3.27 -34.50 16.34
C VAL A 44 2.64 -33.11 16.43
N LEU A 45 3.42 -32.04 16.20
CA LEU A 45 2.88 -30.67 16.20
C LEU A 45 1.86 -30.44 15.06
N LYS A 46 2.10 -31.01 13.88
CA LYS A 46 1.17 -30.94 12.74
C LYS A 46 -0.11 -31.74 12.92
N GLN A 47 -0.08 -32.84 13.67
CA GLN A 47 -1.27 -33.66 13.93
C GLN A 47 -2.00 -33.23 15.21
N SER A 48 -1.40 -32.38 16.02
CA SER A 48 -1.97 -31.93 17.28
C SER A 48 -3.19 -31.02 17.05
N LYS A 49 -4.29 -31.37 17.74
CA LYS A 49 -5.52 -30.55 17.80
C LYS A 49 -5.28 -29.17 18.40
N ALA A 50 -4.21 -28.98 19.17
CA ALA A 50 -3.87 -27.69 19.78
C ALA A 50 -3.49 -26.62 18.75
N PHE A 51 -3.03 -27.03 17.55
CA PHE A 51 -2.61 -26.12 16.48
C PHE A 51 -3.66 -25.98 15.37
N VAL A 52 -4.86 -26.52 15.58
CA VAL A 52 -5.99 -26.31 14.67
C VAL A 52 -6.53 -24.90 14.87
N VAL A 53 -6.68 -24.16 13.77
CA VAL A 53 -7.16 -22.77 13.81
C VAL A 53 -8.60 -22.73 14.33
N LYS A 54 -8.80 -22.12 15.49
CA LYS A 54 -10.13 -21.89 16.10
C LYS A 54 -10.67 -20.52 15.72
N ASP A 55 -9.83 -19.50 15.87
CA ASP A 55 -10.22 -18.12 15.68
C ASP A 55 -9.37 -17.40 14.63
N ILE A 56 -10.03 -16.48 13.93
CA ILE A 56 -9.38 -15.54 13.03
C ILE A 56 -9.74 -14.16 13.55
N ILE A 57 -8.73 -13.45 14.03
CA ILE A 57 -8.90 -12.11 14.59
C ILE A 57 -8.56 -11.13 13.47
N MET A 58 -9.53 -10.29 13.14
CA MET A 58 -9.42 -9.27 12.11
C MET A 58 -9.38 -7.90 12.78
N ASP A 59 -8.59 -6.99 12.22
CA ASP A 59 -8.66 -5.59 12.60
C ASP A 59 -10.09 -5.03 12.34
N PRO A 60 -10.68 -4.24 13.25
CA PRO A 60 -12.02 -3.69 13.06
C PRO A 60 -12.20 -2.92 11.75
N SER A 61 -11.15 -2.23 11.28
CA SER A 61 -11.15 -1.48 10.02
C SER A 61 -11.38 -2.37 8.79
N VAL A 62 -11.19 -3.68 8.93
CA VAL A 62 -11.38 -4.66 7.87
C VAL A 62 -12.42 -5.73 8.23
N ALA A 63 -13.30 -5.43 9.19
CA ALA A 63 -14.40 -6.33 9.56
C ALA A 63 -15.37 -6.63 8.40
N PHE A 64 -15.37 -5.80 7.36
CA PHE A 64 -16.13 -6.02 6.13
C PHE A 64 -15.56 -7.13 5.24
N LEU A 65 -14.33 -7.59 5.49
CA LEU A 65 -13.71 -8.76 4.84
C LEU A 65 -14.37 -10.07 5.31
N LYS A 66 -15.70 -10.19 5.20
CA LYS A 66 -16.43 -11.43 5.46
C LYS A 66 -16.33 -12.35 4.26
N THR A 67 -15.10 -12.78 3.96
CA THR A 67 -14.88 -13.67 2.83
C THR A 67 -15.04 -15.11 3.28
N HIS A 68 -15.82 -15.88 2.53
CA HIS A 68 -15.87 -17.35 2.63
C HIS A 68 -14.46 -17.98 2.64
N GLU A 69 -13.51 -17.38 1.93
CA GLU A 69 -12.10 -17.80 1.87
C GLU A 69 -11.37 -17.73 3.22
N ILE A 70 -11.66 -16.73 4.05
CA ILE A 70 -11.06 -16.60 5.38
C ILE A 70 -11.63 -17.68 6.30
N ASN A 71 -12.95 -17.93 6.22
CA ASN A 71 -13.60 -18.97 7.02
C ASN A 71 -13.08 -20.37 6.72
N LYS A 72 -12.65 -20.66 5.49
CA LYS A 72 -12.00 -21.94 5.10
C LYS A 72 -10.68 -22.23 5.83
N LEU A 73 -10.10 -21.25 6.51
CA LEU A 73 -8.88 -21.44 7.29
C LEU A 73 -9.16 -22.07 8.67
N LYS A 74 -10.37 -21.88 9.21
CA LYS A 74 -10.78 -22.50 10.47
C LYS A 74 -10.84 -24.03 10.32
N GLY A 75 -10.45 -24.74 11.37
CA GLY A 75 -10.42 -26.20 11.37
C GLY A 75 -9.19 -26.83 10.69
N LYS A 76 -8.33 -26.04 10.02
CA LYS A 76 -7.05 -26.51 9.46
C LYS A 76 -5.93 -26.37 10.48
N ASN A 77 -4.89 -27.21 10.37
CA ASN A 77 -3.69 -27.02 11.16
C ASN A 77 -2.96 -25.75 10.71
N ILE A 78 -2.55 -24.90 11.66
CA ILE A 78 -1.93 -23.61 11.39
C ILE A 78 -0.61 -23.71 10.61
N PHE A 79 0.12 -24.83 10.73
CA PHE A 79 1.38 -25.06 10.03
C PHE A 79 1.17 -25.41 8.55
N ASP A 80 0.04 -26.02 8.20
CA ASP A 80 -0.27 -26.44 6.82
C ASP A 80 -0.82 -25.29 5.96
N ILE A 81 -1.18 -24.17 6.57
CA ILE A 81 -1.75 -23.02 5.86
C ILE A 81 -0.62 -22.16 5.25
N ASN A 82 -0.65 -21.97 3.93
CA ASN A 82 0.23 -21.00 3.27
C ASN A 82 -0.31 -19.57 3.45
N LEU A 83 0.06 -18.91 4.55
CA LEU A 83 -0.39 -17.54 4.85
C LEU A 83 0.05 -16.51 3.80
N LYS A 84 1.20 -16.72 3.13
CA LYS A 84 1.65 -15.81 2.06
C LYS A 84 0.70 -15.86 0.86
N ALA A 85 0.27 -17.06 0.47
CA ALA A 85 -0.71 -17.24 -0.61
C ALA A 85 -2.07 -16.64 -0.25
N VAL A 86 -2.52 -16.84 1.00
CA VAL A 86 -3.76 -16.21 1.52
C VAL A 86 -3.65 -14.69 1.45
N GLN A 87 -2.55 -14.12 1.95
CA GLN A 87 -2.33 -12.67 1.92
C GLN A 87 -2.35 -12.13 0.50
N HIS A 88 -1.61 -12.75 -0.43
CA HIS A 88 -1.56 -12.33 -1.82
C HIS A 88 -2.95 -12.35 -2.49
N LYS A 89 -3.72 -13.42 -2.26
CA LYS A 89 -5.09 -13.54 -2.78
C LYS A 89 -6.00 -12.43 -2.25
N LEU A 90 -5.93 -12.13 -0.95
CA LEU A 90 -6.71 -11.06 -0.34
C LEU A 90 -6.30 -9.68 -0.87
N GLN A 91 -5.00 -9.41 -1.08
CA GLN A 91 -4.53 -8.15 -1.66
C GLN A 91 -5.05 -7.92 -3.08
N LEU A 92 -5.14 -8.97 -3.90
CA LEU A 92 -5.70 -8.89 -5.25
C LEU A 92 -7.22 -8.66 -5.23
N GLN A 93 -7.91 -9.24 -4.25
CA GLN A 93 -9.37 -9.16 -4.14
C GLN A 93 -9.84 -7.83 -3.55
N TYR A 94 -9.02 -7.18 -2.72
CA TYR A 94 -9.39 -5.97 -1.97
C TYR A 94 -8.37 -4.83 -2.20
N PRO A 95 -8.43 -4.17 -3.38
CA PRO A 95 -7.60 -3.01 -3.74
C PRO A 95 -7.59 -1.86 -2.73
N GLU A 96 -8.69 -1.69 -2.00
CA GLU A 96 -8.86 -0.68 -0.95
C GLU A 96 -7.92 -0.89 0.24
N ILE A 97 -7.18 -2.01 0.31
CA ILE A 97 -6.21 -2.28 1.38
C ILE A 97 -4.81 -1.84 0.94
N SER A 98 -4.21 -0.91 1.68
CA SER A 98 -2.84 -0.43 1.45
C SER A 98 -1.79 -1.40 1.98
N GLN A 99 -2.07 -1.98 3.14
CA GLN A 99 -1.18 -2.87 3.86
C GLN A 99 -2.02 -4.01 4.40
N LEU A 100 -1.64 -5.24 4.08
CA LEU A 100 -2.27 -6.46 4.60
C LEU A 100 -1.18 -7.36 5.16
N LYS A 101 -1.39 -7.83 6.39
CA LYS A 101 -0.50 -8.79 7.04
C LYS A 101 -1.31 -9.93 7.60
N VAL A 102 -1.01 -11.15 7.15
CA VAL A 102 -1.62 -12.37 7.64
C VAL A 102 -0.60 -13.16 8.46
N CYS A 103 -0.83 -13.25 9.77
CA CYS A 103 0.13 -13.80 10.73
C CYS A 103 -0.45 -14.96 11.53
N ARG A 104 0.43 -15.86 11.97
CA ARG A 104 0.09 -16.86 13.00
C ARG A 104 0.13 -16.20 14.37
N ARG A 105 -0.87 -16.51 15.19
CA ARG A 105 -0.87 -16.28 16.62
C ARG A 105 -1.02 -17.64 17.29
N PHE A 106 0.11 -18.19 17.71
CA PHE A 106 0.14 -19.51 18.33
C PHE A 106 -0.69 -19.55 19.62
N PRO A 107 -1.27 -20.73 19.95
CA PRO A 107 -1.16 -21.97 19.18
C PRO A 107 -2.17 -22.10 18.02
N ASP A 108 -3.32 -21.42 18.10
CA ASP A 108 -4.53 -21.78 17.35
C ASP A 108 -5.26 -20.61 16.66
N LYS A 109 -4.59 -19.47 16.46
CA LYS A 109 -5.23 -18.26 15.91
C LYS A 109 -4.49 -17.71 14.70
N ILE A 110 -5.24 -17.08 13.80
CA ILE A 110 -4.68 -16.28 12.70
C ILE A 110 -5.08 -14.83 12.91
N PHE A 111 -4.12 -13.92 12.74
CA PHE A 111 -4.36 -12.48 12.77
C PHE A 111 -4.33 -11.95 11.34
N ILE A 112 -5.34 -11.15 11.00
CA ILE A 112 -5.38 -10.39 9.76
C ILE A 112 -5.39 -8.91 10.14
N LEU A 113 -4.25 -8.27 9.92
CA LEU A 113 -4.06 -6.84 10.15
C LEU A 113 -4.09 -6.15 8.80
N ALA A 114 -4.90 -5.09 8.68
CA ALA A 114 -4.92 -4.32 7.46
C ALA A 114 -5.15 -2.83 7.70
N LYS A 115 -4.70 -2.03 6.74
CA LYS A 115 -4.90 -0.58 6.71
C LYS A 115 -5.64 -0.22 5.42
N ILE A 116 -6.81 0.39 5.55
CA ILE A 116 -7.61 0.86 4.43
C ILE A 116 -6.95 2.10 3.81
N ARG A 117 -6.93 2.15 2.48
CA ARG A 117 -6.51 3.30 1.67
C ARG A 117 -7.54 4.41 1.84
N ASN A 118 -7.05 5.62 2.08
CA ASN A 118 -7.90 6.80 2.16
C ASN A 118 -8.00 7.44 0.77
N PRO A 119 -9.18 7.49 0.13
CA PRO A 119 -9.34 8.17 -1.14
C PRO A 119 -9.16 9.68 -0.93
N ILE A 120 -8.25 10.29 -1.68
CA ILE A 120 -7.99 11.74 -1.62
C ILE A 120 -8.35 12.44 -2.93
N ALA A 121 -8.56 11.71 -4.02
CA ALA A 121 -8.93 12.25 -5.31
C ALA A 121 -9.86 11.31 -6.06
N GLN A 122 -10.52 11.82 -7.08
CA GLN A 122 -11.27 11.02 -8.05
C GLN A 122 -11.00 11.51 -9.47
N ILE A 123 -11.14 10.62 -10.44
CA ILE A 123 -11.01 10.91 -11.88
C ILE A 123 -12.22 10.34 -12.62
N ASN A 124 -12.57 10.94 -13.74
CA ASN A 124 -13.58 10.39 -14.65
C ASN A 124 -12.90 9.69 -15.83
N VAL A 125 -13.16 8.40 -16.00
CA VAL A 125 -12.60 7.56 -17.05
C VAL A 125 -13.73 6.79 -17.71
N ARG A 126 -13.94 6.97 -19.02
CA ARG A 126 -15.03 6.30 -19.79
C ARG A 126 -16.41 6.43 -19.08
N ASN A 127 -16.74 7.62 -18.58
CA ASN A 127 -17.98 7.93 -17.85
C ASN A 127 -18.13 7.22 -16.49
N ARG A 128 -17.04 6.73 -15.91
CA ARG A 128 -17.01 6.15 -14.55
C ARG A 128 -16.11 6.98 -13.66
N ILE A 129 -16.56 7.21 -12.42
CA ILE A 129 -15.77 7.87 -11.39
C ILE A 129 -14.99 6.79 -10.66
N VAL A 130 -13.66 6.89 -10.68
CA VAL A 130 -12.80 6.04 -9.85
C VAL A 130 -12.02 6.90 -8.88
N THR A 131 -11.79 6.37 -7.67
CA THR A 131 -11.05 7.08 -6.63
C THR A 131 -9.59 6.66 -6.59
N LEU A 132 -8.74 7.61 -6.16
CA LEU A 132 -7.30 7.46 -6.01
C LEU A 132 -6.91 7.79 -4.57
N ASP A 133 -5.93 7.06 -4.04
CA ASP A 133 -5.30 7.40 -2.77
C ASP A 133 -4.11 8.36 -2.91
N GLU A 134 -3.40 8.60 -1.80
CA GLU A 134 -2.29 9.55 -1.71
C GLU A 134 -1.05 9.19 -2.53
N ASP A 135 -0.98 7.96 -3.01
CA ASP A 135 0.09 7.41 -3.85
C ASP A 135 -0.39 7.16 -5.29
N GLY A 136 -1.65 7.52 -5.60
CA GLY A 136 -2.26 7.35 -6.92
C GLY A 136 -2.77 5.93 -7.19
N PHE A 137 -2.92 5.07 -6.19
CA PHE A 137 -3.53 3.75 -6.38
C PHE A 137 -5.03 3.85 -6.63
N VAL A 138 -5.50 3.11 -7.64
CA VAL A 138 -6.92 3.04 -8.00
C VAL A 138 -7.66 2.14 -7.00
N LEU A 139 -8.75 2.65 -6.39
CA LEU A 139 -9.52 1.94 -5.34
C LEU A 139 -10.86 1.37 -5.82
N ALA A 140 -11.16 1.44 -7.12
CA ALA A 140 -12.48 1.16 -7.73
C ALA A 140 -13.56 2.21 -7.41
N ASP A 141 -14.85 1.86 -7.54
CA ASP A 141 -16.01 2.74 -7.38
C ASP A 141 -16.32 3.07 -5.89
N TYR A 142 -15.33 2.92 -5.01
CA TYR A 142 -15.49 3.19 -3.58
C TYR A 142 -15.51 4.70 -3.33
N VAL A 143 -16.69 5.23 -3.03
CA VAL A 143 -16.89 6.56 -2.46
C VAL A 143 -17.29 6.37 -0.99
N PRO A 144 -16.40 6.67 -0.01
CA PRO A 144 -16.78 6.60 1.39
C PRO A 144 -17.96 7.54 1.66
N ALA A 145 -18.95 7.06 2.41
CA ALA A 145 -20.07 7.89 2.84
C ALA A 145 -19.53 9.08 3.66
N GLY A 146 -19.86 10.31 3.23
CA GLY A 146 -19.65 11.53 4.01
C GLY A 146 -18.60 12.52 3.49
N LYS A 147 -17.70 12.15 2.56
CA LYS A 147 -16.80 13.11 1.89
C LYS A 147 -16.44 12.65 0.47
N VAL A 148 -16.90 13.39 -0.54
CA VAL A 148 -16.51 13.16 -1.94
C VAL A 148 -15.14 13.81 -2.17
N PRO A 149 -14.10 13.05 -2.58
CA PRO A 149 -12.80 13.62 -2.84
C PRO A 149 -12.81 14.54 -4.08
N PRO A 150 -11.85 15.50 -4.18
CA PRO A 150 -11.70 16.38 -5.33
C PRO A 150 -11.64 15.64 -6.67
N LEU A 151 -12.34 16.15 -7.68
CA LEU A 151 -12.27 15.63 -9.05
C LEU A 151 -11.05 16.20 -9.79
N ILE A 152 -10.19 15.32 -10.29
CA ILE A 152 -9.11 15.68 -11.21
C ILE A 152 -9.67 15.63 -12.65
N LYS A 153 -9.48 16.71 -13.41
CA LYS A 153 -9.84 16.85 -14.83
C LYS A 153 -8.63 17.26 -15.66
N GLY A 154 -8.65 16.97 -16.96
CA GLY A 154 -7.59 17.37 -17.89
C GLY A 154 -6.33 16.49 -17.88
N ALA A 155 -6.30 15.47 -17.02
CA ALA A 155 -5.23 14.49 -17.01
C ALA A 155 -5.27 13.59 -18.25
N LYS A 156 -4.10 13.35 -18.85
CA LYS A 156 -3.90 12.47 -20.01
C LYS A 156 -3.79 11.03 -19.52
N ILE A 157 -4.96 10.41 -19.36
CA ILE A 157 -5.09 9.07 -18.81
C ILE A 157 -5.32 8.08 -19.95
N ASP A 158 -4.53 7.02 -20.02
CA ASP A 158 -4.88 5.83 -20.78
C ASP A 158 -5.99 5.08 -20.02
N PRO A 159 -7.22 4.98 -20.57
CA PRO A 159 -8.31 4.30 -19.88
C PRO A 159 -8.03 2.82 -19.56
N ASP A 160 -7.18 2.15 -20.34
CA ASP A 160 -6.84 0.74 -20.14
C ASP A 160 -5.79 0.54 -19.02
N ALA A 161 -5.11 1.62 -18.61
CA ALA A 161 -4.20 1.62 -17.47
C ALA A 161 -4.93 1.73 -16.11
N VAL A 162 -6.23 2.01 -16.11
CA VAL A 162 -7.03 2.25 -14.90
C VAL A 162 -7.51 0.92 -14.31
N ASN A 163 -6.64 0.31 -13.50
CA ASN A 163 -6.88 -0.99 -12.90
C ASN A 163 -6.87 -0.89 -11.36
N PRO A 164 -7.94 -1.32 -10.65
CA PRO A 164 -7.95 -1.34 -9.19
C PRO A 164 -6.73 -2.07 -8.61
N GLY A 165 -6.10 -1.47 -7.60
CA GLY A 165 -4.93 -2.02 -6.91
C GLY A 165 -3.60 -1.67 -7.58
N PHE A 166 -3.64 -1.01 -8.73
CA PHE A 166 -2.46 -0.51 -9.43
C PHE A 166 -2.38 1.02 -9.36
N PRO A 167 -1.16 1.60 -9.34
CA PRO A 167 -0.98 3.04 -9.35
C PRO A 167 -1.24 3.59 -10.75
N LEU A 168 -2.03 4.66 -10.84
CA LEU A 168 -2.14 5.46 -12.04
C LEU A 168 -0.96 6.44 -12.09
N ARG A 169 -0.07 6.26 -13.06
CA ARG A 169 1.15 7.06 -13.19
C ARG A 169 0.98 8.14 -14.25
N GLY A 170 1.41 9.36 -13.92
CA GLY A 170 1.41 10.51 -14.81
C GLY A 170 1.90 11.75 -14.07
N LYS A 171 2.59 12.66 -14.76
CA LYS A 171 3.09 13.91 -14.15
C LYS A 171 1.93 14.80 -13.68
N ASP A 172 0.84 14.78 -14.44
CA ASP A 172 -0.43 15.45 -14.19
C ASP A 172 -1.19 14.88 -12.98
N ILE A 173 -1.29 13.55 -12.87
CA ILE A 173 -1.87 12.87 -11.70
C ILE A 173 -1.06 13.19 -10.45
N ALA A 174 0.28 13.08 -10.54
CA ALA A 174 1.17 13.39 -9.43
C ALA A 174 1.06 14.87 -9.02
N ALA A 175 0.99 15.81 -9.97
CA ALA A 175 0.80 17.23 -9.69
C ALA A 175 -0.49 17.47 -8.91
N ALA A 176 -1.62 16.96 -9.42
CA ALA A 176 -2.92 17.12 -8.79
C ALA A 176 -2.95 16.54 -7.37
N ILE A 177 -2.44 15.31 -7.17
CA ILE A 177 -2.36 14.66 -5.87
C ILE A 177 -1.51 15.49 -4.89
N ASN A 178 -0.33 15.97 -5.32
CA ASN A 178 0.55 16.76 -4.47
C ASN A 178 -0.09 18.09 -4.06
N ILE A 179 -0.79 18.76 -4.98
CA ILE A 179 -1.54 19.98 -4.70
C ILE A 179 -2.66 19.69 -3.70
N ILE A 180 -3.46 18.65 -3.91
CA ILE A 180 -4.54 18.27 -2.99
C ILE A 180 -3.99 18.01 -1.58
N LYS A 181 -2.86 17.29 -1.48
CA LYS A 181 -2.19 17.01 -0.20
C LYS A 181 -1.71 18.29 0.47
N ALA A 182 -1.08 19.21 -0.28
CA ALA A 182 -0.59 20.47 0.28
C ALA A 182 -1.73 21.36 0.80
N PHE A 183 -2.85 21.45 0.08
CA PHE A 183 -4.04 22.16 0.57
C PHE A 183 -4.61 21.51 1.83
N ALA A 184 -4.72 20.18 1.87
CA ALA A 184 -5.24 19.45 3.02
C ALA A 184 -4.34 19.56 4.26
N GLN A 185 -3.03 19.73 4.08
CA GLN A 185 -2.06 19.91 5.16
C GLN A 185 -2.02 21.36 5.69
N ASN A 186 -2.44 22.35 4.89
CA ASN A 186 -2.51 23.73 5.30
C ASN A 186 -3.77 23.99 6.16
N ARG A 187 -3.56 24.21 7.47
CA ARG A 187 -4.66 24.40 8.44
C ARG A 187 -5.58 25.55 8.08
N SER A 188 -5.04 26.66 7.58
CA SER A 188 -5.79 27.86 7.22
C SER A 188 -6.72 27.63 6.02
N LEU A 189 -6.41 26.65 5.17
CA LEU A 189 -7.20 26.30 3.98
C LEU A 189 -8.20 25.16 4.20
N THR A 190 -8.20 24.53 5.39
CA THR A 190 -9.10 23.38 5.68
C THR A 190 -10.59 23.69 5.57
N GLN A 191 -10.98 24.95 5.75
CA GLN A 191 -12.37 25.43 5.60
C GLN A 191 -12.77 25.68 4.14
N LEU A 192 -11.82 25.59 3.21
CA LEU A 192 -12.01 25.77 1.78
C LEU A 192 -11.65 24.48 1.04
N PRO A 193 -12.43 23.39 1.18
CA PRO A 193 -12.15 22.13 0.51
C PRO A 193 -12.05 22.32 -1.01
N ILE A 194 -11.07 21.63 -1.61
CA ILE A 194 -10.98 21.54 -3.06
C ILE A 194 -12.14 20.67 -3.55
N VAL A 195 -12.86 21.16 -4.57
CA VAL A 195 -13.89 20.40 -5.27
C VAL A 195 -13.31 19.78 -6.54
N ARG A 196 -12.39 20.48 -7.19
CA ARG A 196 -11.88 20.09 -8.51
C ARG A 196 -10.50 20.67 -8.79
N VAL A 197 -9.66 19.90 -9.48
CA VAL A 197 -8.35 20.31 -9.98
C VAL A 197 -8.30 20.05 -11.50
N GLU A 198 -8.03 21.05 -12.30
CA GLU A 198 -7.81 20.93 -13.74
C GLU A 198 -6.30 20.98 -14.05
N VAL A 199 -5.78 19.94 -14.67
CA VAL A 199 -4.35 19.76 -14.98
C VAL A 199 -4.06 19.70 -16.49
N ASP A 200 -4.93 20.29 -17.32
CA ASP A 200 -4.73 20.39 -18.78
C ASP A 200 -3.40 21.07 -19.15
N ASN A 201 -2.93 21.99 -18.30
CA ASN A 201 -1.64 22.67 -18.39
C ASN A 201 -0.97 22.72 -17.02
N LEU A 202 0.21 22.12 -16.90
CA LEU A 202 0.93 21.99 -15.62
C LEU A 202 1.57 23.30 -15.13
N SER A 203 1.75 24.28 -16.01
CA SER A 203 2.12 25.66 -15.66
C SER A 203 0.89 26.55 -15.45
N GLN A 204 -0.32 25.99 -15.52
CA GLN A 204 -1.59 26.68 -15.29
C GLN A 204 -2.65 25.71 -14.75
N ILE A 205 -2.45 25.24 -13.53
CA ILE A 205 -3.37 24.32 -12.86
C ILE A 205 -4.48 25.15 -12.20
N ASN A 206 -5.74 24.86 -12.52
CA ASN A 206 -6.87 25.52 -11.89
C ASN A 206 -7.42 24.66 -10.73
N VAL A 207 -7.39 25.20 -9.52
CA VAL A 207 -7.92 24.59 -8.29
C VAL A 207 -9.21 25.29 -7.91
N TYR A 208 -10.33 24.57 -7.89
CA TYR A 208 -11.63 25.13 -7.53
C TYR A 208 -11.95 24.80 -6.07
N LEU A 209 -12.13 25.83 -5.25
CA LEU A 209 -12.37 25.71 -3.81
C LEU A 209 -13.84 25.93 -3.52
N SER A 210 -14.49 25.01 -2.78
CA SER A 210 -15.88 25.12 -2.26
C SER A 210 -16.93 25.65 -3.25
N ASN A 211 -16.69 25.53 -4.55
CA ASN A 211 -17.42 26.22 -5.63
C ASN A 211 -17.50 27.76 -5.49
N THR A 212 -16.66 28.39 -4.68
CA THR A 212 -16.68 29.83 -4.42
C THR A 212 -15.84 30.63 -5.41
N PHE A 213 -14.61 30.18 -5.67
CA PHE A 213 -13.65 30.78 -6.60
C PHE A 213 -12.62 29.75 -7.09
N LYS A 214 -11.81 30.12 -8.10
CA LYS A 214 -10.68 29.31 -8.56
C LYS A 214 -9.34 29.94 -8.20
N VAL A 215 -8.35 29.10 -7.94
CA VAL A 215 -6.95 29.48 -7.74
C VAL A 215 -6.15 28.90 -8.90
N ILE A 216 -5.27 29.71 -9.49
CA ILE A 216 -4.40 29.28 -10.58
C ILE A 216 -2.98 29.19 -10.04
N ILE A 217 -2.37 28.00 -10.19
CA ILE A 217 -1.04 27.66 -9.67
C ILE A 217 -0.18 26.97 -10.72
N ASP A 218 1.12 26.95 -10.48
CA ASP A 218 2.13 26.27 -11.27
C ASP A 218 2.64 25.02 -10.53
N GLN A 219 2.78 23.89 -11.24
CA GLN A 219 3.24 22.63 -10.66
C GLN A 219 4.60 22.74 -9.95
N GLU A 220 5.50 23.59 -10.40
CA GLU A 220 6.85 23.69 -9.83
C GLU A 220 6.88 24.57 -8.57
N ARG A 221 5.94 25.51 -8.45
CA ARG A 221 5.92 26.54 -7.40
C ARG A 221 4.75 26.45 -6.43
N PHE A 222 3.85 25.46 -6.60
CA PHE A 222 2.60 25.37 -5.83
C PHE A 222 2.79 25.48 -4.31
N ASN A 223 3.88 24.96 -3.73
CA ASN A 223 4.12 25.07 -2.29
C ASN A 223 4.28 26.54 -1.84
N GLN A 224 5.03 27.35 -2.59
CA GLN A 224 5.19 28.77 -2.29
C GLN A 224 3.89 29.52 -2.57
N GLU A 225 3.23 29.19 -3.67
CA GLU A 225 1.97 29.83 -4.08
C GLU A 225 0.85 29.57 -3.06
N ILE A 226 0.75 28.36 -2.49
CA ILE A 226 -0.19 28.03 -1.41
C ILE A 226 0.06 28.86 -0.15
N ASN A 227 1.33 29.12 0.21
CA ASN A 227 1.65 29.99 1.35
C ASN A 227 1.24 31.44 1.08
N VAL A 228 1.41 31.92 -0.15
CA VAL A 228 0.94 33.26 -0.56
C VAL A 228 -0.59 33.33 -0.49
N LEU A 229 -1.29 32.28 -0.95
CA LEU A 229 -2.74 32.19 -0.84
C LEU A 229 -3.20 32.26 0.62
N GLU A 230 -2.58 31.49 1.50
CA GLU A 230 -2.87 31.53 2.94
C GLU A 230 -2.73 32.95 3.50
N PHE A 231 -1.63 33.63 3.19
CA PHE A 231 -1.41 35.01 3.63
C PHE A 231 -2.49 35.95 3.09
N LEU A 232 -2.83 35.85 1.80
CA LEU A 232 -3.87 36.67 1.18
C LEU A 232 -5.25 36.46 1.79
N LEU A 233 -5.61 35.22 2.14
CA LEU A 233 -6.93 34.90 2.68
C LEU A 233 -7.06 35.20 4.17
N THR A 234 -5.96 35.14 4.93
CA THR A 234 -5.98 35.37 6.38
C THR A 234 -5.69 36.82 6.77
N GLN A 235 -4.82 37.50 6.03
CA GLN A 235 -4.40 38.88 6.32
C GLN A 235 -4.95 39.89 5.31
N GLY A 236 -5.11 39.46 4.05
CA GLY A 236 -5.77 40.29 3.06
C GLY A 236 -7.23 40.46 3.44
N LYS A 237 -7.71 41.69 3.52
CA LYS A 237 -9.13 42.02 3.78
C LYS A 237 -10.02 41.67 2.58
N ILE A 238 -9.85 40.46 2.04
CA ILE A 238 -10.50 39.94 0.85
C ILE A 238 -11.77 39.22 1.28
N LYS A 239 -12.91 39.64 0.71
CA LYS A 239 -14.17 38.95 0.89
C LYS A 239 -14.23 37.76 -0.06
N ILE A 240 -14.09 36.55 0.47
CA ILE A 240 -13.99 35.31 -0.32
C ILE A 240 -15.22 35.12 -1.22
N GLU A 241 -16.39 35.55 -0.77
CA GLU A 241 -17.66 35.41 -1.49
C GLU A 241 -17.67 36.20 -2.81
N GLN A 242 -16.91 37.30 -2.85
CA GLN A 242 -16.78 38.20 -4.00
C GLN A 242 -15.65 37.79 -4.95
N LEU A 243 -14.84 36.79 -4.62
CA LEU A 243 -13.74 36.36 -5.48
C LEU A 243 -14.24 35.59 -6.71
N SER A 244 -13.71 35.93 -7.88
CA SER A 244 -13.83 35.12 -9.10
C SER A 244 -12.63 34.18 -9.23
N TYR A 245 -11.41 34.75 -9.22
CA TYR A 245 -10.19 33.96 -9.19
C TYR A 245 -9.01 34.68 -8.53
N ILE A 246 -8.01 33.89 -8.13
CA ILE A 246 -6.67 34.36 -7.76
C ILE A 246 -5.65 33.63 -8.64
N ASP A 247 -4.83 34.34 -9.38
CA ASP A 247 -3.70 33.78 -10.14
C ASP A 247 -2.40 34.05 -9.40
N LEU A 248 -1.78 32.98 -8.90
CA LEU A 248 -0.60 33.03 -8.03
C LEU A 248 0.71 32.84 -8.79
N ARG A 249 0.65 32.61 -10.11
CA ARG A 249 1.84 32.33 -10.92
C ARG A 249 2.74 33.54 -11.11
N PHE A 250 2.22 34.73 -10.85
CA PHE A 250 2.94 36.00 -10.95
C PHE A 250 3.56 36.37 -9.60
N LYS A 251 4.65 37.15 -9.65
CA LYS A 251 5.28 37.69 -8.44
C LYS A 251 4.30 38.49 -7.58
N GLU A 252 3.44 39.25 -8.22
CA GLU A 252 2.30 39.93 -7.59
C GLU A 252 1.01 39.21 -8.01
N PRO A 253 0.30 38.55 -7.07
CA PRO A 253 -0.90 37.80 -7.38
C PRO A 253 -2.00 38.64 -8.04
N ILE A 254 -2.61 38.11 -9.09
CA ILE A 254 -3.73 38.77 -9.77
C ILE A 254 -5.04 38.31 -9.12
N VAL A 255 -5.76 39.24 -8.50
CA VAL A 255 -7.05 38.97 -7.86
C VAL A 255 -8.17 39.56 -8.71
N LYS A 256 -9.08 38.70 -9.19
CA LYS A 256 -10.30 39.14 -9.89
C LYS A 256 -11.52 38.93 -9.01
N MET A 257 -12.32 39.98 -8.85
CA MET A 257 -13.63 39.92 -8.19
C MET A 257 -14.73 39.52 -9.19
N LYS A 258 -15.82 38.95 -8.68
CA LYS A 258 -17.06 38.71 -9.44
C LYS A 258 -17.65 40.05 -9.87
N GLU A 259 -18.24 40.08 -11.06
CA GLU A 259 -19.02 41.25 -11.49
C GLU A 259 -20.29 41.33 -10.64
N ASN A 260 -20.54 42.48 -10.02
CA ASN A 260 -21.78 42.73 -9.31
C ASN A 260 -22.89 42.92 -10.34
N ASN A 261 -23.79 41.93 -10.48
CA ASN A 261 -24.99 42.04 -11.33
C ASN A 261 -26.05 43.03 -10.80
N ASN A 262 -25.68 44.02 -10.00
CA ASN A 262 -26.58 45.05 -9.46
C ASN A 262 -26.52 46.35 -10.29
N ALA A 263 -26.57 46.22 -11.61
CA ALA A 263 -26.74 47.34 -12.52
C ALA A 263 -27.80 46.99 -13.58
N ARG A 264 -29.03 46.70 -13.12
CA ARG A 264 -30.28 46.84 -13.88
C ARG A 264 -31.41 47.20 -12.93
#